data_AF-A0A4Z0P1J4-F1
#
_entry.id   AF-A0A4Z0P1J4-F1
#
_cell.length_a   1.000
_cell.length_b   1.000
_cell.length_c   1.000
_cell.angle_alpha   90.00
_cell.angle_beta   90.00
_cell.angle_gamma   90.00
#
_symmetry.space_group_name_H-M   'P 1'
#
loop_
_entity.id
_entity.type
_entity.pdbx_description
1 polymer ?
#
loop_
_entity_poly.entity_id
_entity_poly.type
_entity_poly.pdbx_seq_one_letter_code
_entity_poly.pdbx_strand_id
1 'polypeptide(L)' 'MKKYEVVSGTDLERLKAEVTRQLNNGWKLHGGISVSVDYPAVYYAQALYKETTNA' A
#
# COMPACT_ATOMS: atom_id res chain seq x y z
N MET A 1 14.54 -5.62 11.52
CA MET A 1 14.18 -4.20 11.26
C MET A 1 12.95 -4.17 10.37
N LYS A 2 12.12 -3.13 10.44
CA LYS A 2 10.95 -3.01 9.54
C LYS A 2 11.29 -2.09 8.38
N LYS A 3 11.06 -2.56 7.16
CA LYS A 3 10.97 -1.71 5.97
C LYS A 3 9.52 -1.30 5.78
N TYR A 4 9.28 -0.04 5.46
CA TYR A 4 7.94 0.50 5.19
C TYR A 4 7.84 0.97 3.74
N GLU A 5 6.65 0.86 3.17
CA GLU A 5 6.33 1.32 1.82
C GLU A 5 4.87 1.78 1.75
N VAL A 6 4.56 2.71 0.85
CA VAL A 6 3.19 3.15 0.59
C VAL A 6 2.88 2.91 -0.89
N VAL A 7 1.80 2.20 -1.14
CA VAL A 7 1.21 2.05 -2.49
C VAL A 7 0.10 3.08 -2.62
N SER A 8 0.14 3.92 -3.65
CA SER A 8 -0.87 4.96 -3.88
C SER A 8 -1.24 5.11 -5.34
N GLY A 9 -2.47 5.55 -5.61
CA GLY A 9 -2.95 5.82 -6.96
C GLY A 9 -4.39 6.33 -7.00
N THR A 10 -4.85 6.74 -8.18
CA THR A 10 -6.22 7.23 -8.40
C THR A 10 -7.19 6.18 -8.90
N ASP A 11 -6.68 4.98 -9.21
CA ASP A 11 -7.46 3.83 -9.68
C ASP A 11 -7.45 2.74 -8.59
N LEU A 12 -8.64 2.40 -8.09
CA LEU A 12 -8.82 1.46 -7.00
C LEU A 12 -8.44 0.02 -7.40
N GLU A 13 -8.73 -0.41 -8.63
CA GLU A 13 -8.41 -1.76 -9.09
C GLU A 13 -6.90 -1.93 -9.29
N ARG A 14 -6.24 -0.90 -9.84
CA ARG A 14 -4.78 -0.89 -9.94
C ARG A 14 -4.11 -0.90 -8.56
N LEU A 15 -4.64 -0.12 -7.60
CA LEU A 15 -4.15 -0.12 -6.23
C LEU A 15 -4.29 -1.51 -5.61
N LYS A 16 -5.46 -2.15 -5.74
CA LYS A 16 -5.73 -3.49 -5.21
C LYS A 16 -4.80 -4.53 -5.79
N ALA A 17 -4.54 -4.49 -7.10
CA ALA A 17 -3.60 -5.41 -7.75
C ALA A 17 -2.18 -5.26 -7.18
N GLU A 18 -1.72 -4.03 -7.00
CA GLU A 18 -0.37 -3.74 -6.47
C GLU A 18 -0.25 -4.11 -4.99
N VAL A 19 -1.24 -3.79 -4.16
CA VAL A 19 -1.29 -4.23 -2.76
C VAL A 19 -1.26 -5.76 -2.68
N THR A 20 -2.07 -6.45 -3.48
CA THR A 20 -2.09 -7.92 -3.50
C THR A 20 -0.73 -8.50 -3.91
N ARG A 21 -0.07 -7.90 -4.91
CA ARG A 21 1.29 -8.28 -5.33
C ARG A 21 2.29 -8.15 -4.19
N GLN A 22 2.24 -7.05 -3.44
CA GLN A 22 3.13 -6.83 -2.30
C GLN A 22 2.85 -7.82 -1.15
N LEU A 23 1.58 -8.10 -0.85
CA LEU A 23 1.19 -9.10 0.14
C LEU A 23 1.74 -10.49 -0.23
N ASN A 24 1.62 -10.89 -1.49
CA ASN A 24 2.19 -12.14 -2.00
C ASN A 24 3.73 -12.17 -1.90
N ASN A 25 4.38 -11.01 -1.96
CA ASN A 25 5.83 -10.86 -1.76
C ASN A 25 6.24 -10.78 -0.27
N GLY A 26 5.35 -11.11 0.66
CA GLY A 26 5.63 -11.17 2.09
C GLY A 26 5.60 -9.82 2.80
N TRP A 27 5.04 -8.78 2.17
CA TRP A 27 4.68 -7.56 2.88
C TRP A 27 3.39 -7.78 3.68
N LYS A 28 3.17 -6.93 4.68
CA LYS A 28 2.01 -6.94 5.57
C LYS A 28 1.38 -5.55 5.58
N LEU A 29 0.06 -5.48 5.75
CA LEU A 29 -0.64 -4.19 5.86
C LEU A 29 -0.22 -3.45 7.13
N HIS A 30 -0.06 -2.14 7.01
CA HIS A 30 0.14 -1.23 8.14
C HIS A 30 -1.03 -0.25 8.21
N GLY A 31 -1.98 -0.50 9.11
CA GLY A 31 -3.20 0.31 9.22
C GLY A 31 -4.18 0.10 8.06
N GLY A 32 -5.21 0.94 8.02
CA GLY A 32 -6.25 0.93 6.99
C GLY A 32 -5.88 1.74 5.74
N ILE A 33 -6.72 1.64 4.73
CA ILE A 33 -6.63 2.47 3.51
C ILE A 33 -6.92 3.94 3.84
N SER A 34 -6.14 4.83 3.26
CA SER A 34 -6.38 6.28 3.26
C SER A 34 -7.02 6.68 1.94
N VAL A 35 -8.03 7.54 1.99
CA VAL A 35 -8.73 8.09 0.83
C VAL A 35 -8.73 9.61 0.92
N SER A 36 -8.21 10.28 -0.11
CA SER A 36 -8.26 11.73 -0.25
C SER A 36 -9.07 12.08 -1.48
N VAL A 37 -9.98 13.05 -1.36
CA VAL A 37 -10.86 13.48 -2.45
C VAL A 37 -10.58 14.94 -2.76
N ASP A 38 -10.21 15.21 -4.01
CA ASP A 38 -10.03 16.55 -4.56
C ASP A 38 -10.75 16.60 -5.90
N TYR A 39 -12.03 17.01 -5.88
CA TYR A 39 -12.96 16.79 -6.98
C TYR A 39 -12.43 17.35 -8.32
N PRO A 40 -12.41 16.56 -9.41
CA PRO A 40 -13.05 15.23 -9.57
C PRO A 40 -12.16 14.02 -9.24
N ALA A 41 -10.96 14.22 -8.69
CA ALA A 41 -10.00 13.16 -8.40
C ALA A 41 -10.21 12.50 -7.03
N VAL A 42 -10.02 11.18 -6.99
CA VAL A 42 -9.95 10.40 -5.74
C VAL A 42 -8.58 9.74 -5.70
N TYR A 43 -7.91 9.83 -4.56
CA TYR A 43 -6.59 9.24 -4.32
C TYR A 43 -6.69 8.22 -3.20
N TYR A 44 -6.19 7.02 -3.47
CA TYR A 44 -6.11 5.93 -2.52
C TYR A 44 -4.66 5.70 -2.13
N ALA A 45 -4.42 5.38 -0.86
CA ALA A 45 -3.11 4.97 -0.37
C ALA A 45 -3.22 3.85 0.67
N GLN A 46 -2.33 2.87 0.59
CA GLN A 46 -2.19 1.78 1.55
C GLN A 46 -0.74 1.69 2.00
N ALA A 47 -0.51 1.81 3.31
CA ALA A 47 0.81 1.57 3.90
C ALA A 47 1.03 0.08 4.13
N LEU A 48 2.26 -0.37 3.90
CA LEU A 48 2.73 -1.74 4.12
C LEU A 48 4.06 -1.75 4.87
N TYR A 49 4.37 -2.87 5.51
CA TYR A 49 5.67 -3.13 6.09
C TYR A 49 6.16 -4.55 5.79
N LYS A 50 7.47 -4.75 5.81
CA LYS A 50 8.10 -6.07 5.71
C LYS A 50 9.21 -6.19 6.75
N GLU A 51 9.24 -7.33 7.43
CA GLU A 51 10.31 -7.66 8.36
C GLU A 51 11.58 -7.97 7.56
N THR A 52 12.67 -7.31 7.90
CA THR A 52 14.01 -7.60 7.36
C THR A 52 14.89 -8.13 8.47
N THR A 53 15.54 -9.25 8.21
CA THR A 53 16.63 -9.74 9.05
C THR A 53 17.90 -8.97 8.68
N ASN A 54 18.67 -8.50 9.66
CA ASN A 54 20.05 -8.13 9.38
C ASN A 54 20.78 -9.43 9.00
N ALA A 55 21.41 -9.43 7.83
CA ALA A 55 22.50 -10.37 7.54
C ALA A 55 23.78 -9.82 8.17
#